data_AF-A0A2V1C1F4-F1
#
_entry.id   AF-A0A2V1C1F4-F1
#
_cell.length_a   1.000
_cell.length_b   1.000
_cell.length_c   1.000
_cell.angle_alpha   90.00
_cell.angle_beta   90.00
_cell.angle_gamma   90.00
#
_symmetry.space_group_name_H-M   'P 1'
#
loop_
_entity.id
_entity.type
_entity.pdbx_description
1 polymer ?
#
loop_
_entity_poly.entity_id
_entity_poly.type
_entity_poly.pdbx_seq_one_letter_code
_entity_poly.pdbx_strand_id
1 'polypeptide(L)'
;MKFITIFSIPIILATPALCQANVKLANTGTLVFDCARMPEVCMNMCWGVHCRGGIYGKTYTYDPDGNQNTRRKTAGCGPNNRCSTTAPWKGNNLSCDEFPFANSREADAGGQNNRCVPAVENNRQGGTLSAYINRVTAAGVNTPPYLYDISFSNTQGVQWCVDAGAGTCDTDANLFIGKTVAGNGGSWSTPFRKRSLGLTTYNQYLSQRGEVITSPGKMSAGDKLYHAKIDPVNETEALQNPDIDARNAFFADPANYEIIEDEVKRAVTQEEAAILA
;
A
#
# COMPACT_ATOMS: atom_id res chain seq x y z
N MET A 1 80.49 6.06 24.40
CA MET A 1 79.13 6.46 23.98
C MET A 1 78.14 5.43 24.52
N LYS A 2 77.29 5.78 25.48
CA LYS A 2 76.28 4.90 26.06
C LYS A 2 74.98 5.02 25.24
N PHE A 3 74.54 3.92 24.63
CA PHE A 3 73.25 3.85 23.95
C PHE A 3 72.14 3.64 24.99
N ILE A 4 71.13 4.51 24.97
CA ILE A 4 69.90 4.39 25.74
C ILE A 4 68.87 3.73 24.83
N THR A 5 68.41 2.54 25.19
CA THR A 5 67.36 1.81 24.47
C THR A 5 66.01 2.30 24.95
N ILE A 6 65.26 2.98 24.07
CA ILE A 6 63.88 3.42 24.33
C ILE A 6 62.94 2.25 24.02
N PHE A 7 62.27 1.71 25.04
CA PHE A 7 61.18 0.75 24.87
C PHE A 7 59.92 1.48 24.40
N SER A 8 59.46 1.18 23.19
CA SER A 8 58.16 1.61 22.68
C SER A 8 57.07 0.71 23.25
N ILE A 9 56.16 1.28 24.05
CA ILE A 9 54.96 0.60 24.54
C ILE A 9 53.85 0.82 23.50
N PRO A 10 53.26 -0.23 22.90
CA PRO A 10 52.11 -0.07 22.02
C PRO A 10 50.89 0.31 22.85
N ILE A 11 50.34 1.50 22.57
CA ILE A 11 49.03 1.92 23.06
C ILE A 11 47.98 1.15 22.24
N ILE A 12 47.35 0.16 22.87
CA ILE A 12 46.22 -0.56 22.29
C ILE A 12 44.99 0.35 22.44
N LEU A 13 44.67 1.09 21.38
CA LEU A 13 43.38 1.77 21.24
C LEU A 13 42.30 0.72 21.03
N ALA A 14 41.59 0.36 22.09
CA ALA A 14 40.36 -0.42 21.99
C ALA A 14 39.32 0.43 21.24
N THR A 15 39.06 0.11 19.97
CA THR A 15 37.93 0.66 19.25
C THR A 15 36.64 0.15 19.91
N PRO A 16 35.69 1.03 20.30
CA PRO A 16 34.40 0.56 20.75
C PRO A 16 33.75 -0.14 19.55
N ALA A 17 33.58 -1.45 19.67
CA ALA A 17 32.76 -2.22 18.76
C ALA A 17 31.34 -1.63 18.84
N LEU A 18 30.97 -0.86 17.82
CA LEU A 18 29.59 -0.47 17.57
C LEU A 18 28.80 -1.77 17.41
N CYS A 19 28.08 -2.16 18.46
CA CYS A 19 27.02 -3.15 18.38
C CYS A 19 25.93 -2.60 17.44
N GLN A 20 26.09 -2.81 16.14
CA GLN A 20 24.99 -2.68 15.19
C GLN A 20 24.06 -3.88 15.43
N ALA A 21 23.10 -3.70 16.33
CA ALA A 21 21.99 -4.62 16.44
C ALA A 21 21.19 -4.55 15.13
N ASN A 22 21.18 -5.65 14.37
CA ASN A 22 20.26 -5.81 13.24
C ASN A 22 18.85 -5.94 13.80
N VAL A 23 18.14 -4.83 13.98
CA VAL A 23 16.75 -4.84 14.41
C VAL A 23 15.91 -5.36 13.24
N LYS A 24 15.47 -6.63 13.33
CA LYS A 24 14.50 -7.19 12.40
C LYS A 24 13.13 -6.56 12.72
N LEU A 25 12.57 -5.82 11.77
CA LEU A 25 11.24 -5.25 11.92
C LEU A 25 10.20 -6.37 12.04
N ALA A 26 9.28 -6.23 12.99
CA ALA A 26 8.17 -7.15 13.15
C ALA A 26 7.18 -6.99 11.99
N ASN A 27 6.69 -8.09 11.42
CA ASN A 27 5.55 -8.06 10.50
C ASN A 27 4.26 -8.25 11.32
N THR A 28 3.35 -7.30 11.19
CA THR A 28 2.11 -7.19 11.97
C THR A 28 0.95 -8.00 11.39
N GLY A 29 1.14 -8.52 10.16
CA GLY A 29 0.20 -9.37 9.41
C GLY A 29 -0.25 -8.70 8.12
N THR A 30 -1.34 -9.21 7.54
CA THR A 30 -1.79 -8.81 6.20
C THR A 30 -3.09 -7.99 6.26
N LEU A 31 -3.04 -6.74 5.81
CA LEU A 31 -4.24 -5.93 5.60
C LEU A 31 -4.91 -6.33 4.28
N VAL A 32 -6.19 -6.71 4.34
CA VAL A 32 -6.99 -7.07 3.17
C VAL A 32 -7.85 -5.88 2.74
N PHE A 33 -7.63 -5.39 1.51
CA PHE A 33 -8.46 -4.36 0.90
C PHE A 33 -9.64 -4.98 0.14
N ASP A 34 -10.85 -4.53 0.46
CA ASP A 34 -12.08 -4.97 -0.22
C ASP A 34 -12.30 -4.19 -1.52
N CYS A 35 -12.04 -4.85 -2.65
CA CYS A 35 -12.07 -4.21 -3.95
C CYS A 35 -13.48 -4.01 -4.53
N ALA A 36 -14.51 -4.63 -3.96
CA ALA A 36 -15.89 -4.30 -4.32
C ALA A 36 -16.30 -2.89 -3.85
N ARG A 37 -15.65 -2.38 -2.81
CA ARG A 37 -15.92 -1.05 -2.23
C ARG A 37 -15.01 0.06 -2.75
N MET A 38 -13.88 -0.29 -3.36
CA MET A 38 -12.91 0.68 -3.87
C MET A 38 -12.22 0.18 -5.15
N PRO A 39 -12.98 -0.14 -6.21
CA PRO A 39 -12.44 -0.77 -7.41
C PRO A 39 -11.36 0.06 -8.10
N GLU A 40 -11.50 1.40 -8.19
CA GLU A 40 -10.53 2.26 -8.86
C GLU A 40 -9.23 2.37 -8.06
N VAL A 41 -9.33 2.37 -6.73
CA VAL A 41 -8.17 2.35 -5.83
C VAL A 41 -7.47 0.99 -5.90
N CYS A 42 -8.21 -0.12 -5.81
CA CYS A 42 -7.64 -1.46 -5.95
C CYS A 42 -6.94 -1.62 -7.29
N MET A 43 -7.53 -1.11 -8.37
CA MET A 43 -6.90 -1.12 -9.68
C MET A 43 -5.54 -0.40 -9.68
N ASN A 44 -5.40 0.73 -8.98
CA ASN A 44 -4.11 1.41 -8.81
C ASN A 44 -3.10 0.56 -8.01
N MET A 45 -3.53 -0.01 -6.87
CA MET A 45 -2.67 -0.87 -6.04
C MET A 45 -2.21 -2.13 -6.79
N CYS A 46 -3.14 -2.82 -7.44
CA CYS A 46 -2.90 -4.03 -8.20
C CYS A 46 -2.01 -3.79 -9.41
N TRP A 47 -2.14 -2.66 -10.11
CA TRP A 47 -1.16 -2.29 -11.14
C TRP A 47 0.23 -2.09 -10.55
N GLY A 48 0.31 -1.35 -9.43
CA GLY A 48 1.56 -1.08 -8.74
C GLY A 48 2.32 -2.36 -8.36
N VAL A 49 1.58 -3.35 -7.87
CA VAL A 49 2.11 -4.67 -7.49
C VAL A 49 2.46 -5.53 -8.70
N HIS A 50 1.51 -5.68 -9.63
CA HIS A 50 1.60 -6.70 -10.69
C HIS A 50 2.43 -6.23 -11.88
N CYS A 51 2.29 -4.95 -12.21
CA CYS A 51 2.74 -4.40 -13.49
C CYS A 51 4.04 -3.61 -13.42
N ARG A 52 4.62 -3.46 -12.23
CA ARG A 52 5.88 -2.73 -12.04
C ARG A 52 7.09 -3.63 -11.94
N GLY A 53 7.04 -4.82 -12.54
CA GLY A 53 8.17 -5.75 -12.60
C GLY A 53 8.69 -6.13 -11.21
N GLY A 54 7.80 -6.24 -10.23
CA GLY A 54 8.14 -6.60 -8.85
C GLY A 54 8.84 -5.52 -8.03
N ILE A 55 8.92 -4.26 -8.50
CA ILE A 55 9.47 -3.14 -7.70
C ILE A 55 8.67 -2.95 -6.41
N TYR A 56 7.35 -3.14 -6.48
CA TYR A 56 6.49 -3.18 -5.31
C TYR A 56 5.99 -4.61 -5.09
N GLY A 57 6.16 -5.09 -3.86
CA GLY A 57 5.75 -6.44 -3.45
C GLY A 57 4.49 -6.41 -2.59
N LYS A 58 4.32 -7.42 -1.73
CA LYS A 58 3.24 -7.42 -0.73
C LYS A 58 3.58 -6.67 0.56
N THR A 59 4.86 -6.55 0.91
CA THR A 59 5.30 -6.08 2.23
C THR A 59 5.70 -4.61 2.19
N TYR A 60 5.22 -3.84 3.17
CA TYR A 60 5.45 -2.41 3.30
C TYR A 60 5.92 -2.06 4.70
N THR A 61 6.75 -1.03 4.79
CA THR A 61 7.27 -0.51 6.05
C THR A 61 6.45 0.70 6.46
N TYR A 62 5.61 0.58 7.49
CA TYR A 62 4.93 1.73 8.06
C TYR A 62 5.96 2.66 8.71
N ASP A 63 5.99 3.91 8.25
CA ASP A 63 6.99 4.90 8.62
C ASP A 63 6.35 6.29 8.73
N PRO A 64 5.66 6.57 9.84
CA PRO A 64 4.90 7.81 10.03
C PRO A 64 5.80 9.04 10.19
N ASP A 65 7.03 8.85 10.67
CA ASP A 65 8.03 9.91 10.89
C ASP A 65 8.71 10.37 9.59
N GLY A 66 8.52 9.61 8.51
CA GLY A 66 8.96 9.99 7.18
C GLY A 66 8.22 11.23 6.65
N ASN A 67 8.80 11.89 5.64
CA ASN A 67 8.20 13.09 5.05
C ASN A 67 7.07 12.72 4.07
N GLN A 68 5.89 12.40 4.63
CA GLN A 68 4.71 12.02 3.86
C GLN A 68 4.31 13.08 2.82
N ASN A 69 4.47 14.36 3.13
CA ASN A 69 4.18 15.44 2.19
C ASN A 69 5.10 15.41 0.97
N THR A 70 6.38 15.10 1.18
CA THR A 70 7.32 14.89 0.07
C THR A 70 6.94 13.64 -0.72
N ARG A 71 6.60 12.53 -0.05
CA ARG A 71 6.14 11.29 -0.70
C ARG A 71 4.90 11.52 -1.58
N ARG A 72 3.89 12.26 -1.09
CA ARG A 72 2.71 12.67 -1.87
C ARG A 72 3.06 13.53 -3.08
N LYS A 73 3.95 14.51 -2.89
CA LYS A 73 4.41 15.40 -3.97
C LYS A 73 5.18 14.62 -5.05
N THR A 74 6.03 13.67 -4.66
CA THR A 74 6.77 12.85 -5.63
C THR A 74 5.85 11.88 -6.34
N ALA A 75 4.86 11.30 -5.66
CA ALA A 75 3.82 10.47 -6.29
C ALA A 75 2.94 11.25 -7.28
N GLY A 76 2.71 12.53 -6.98
CA GLY A 76 1.91 13.44 -7.79
C GLY A 76 0.56 13.83 -7.24
N CYS A 77 0.31 13.45 -6.00
CA CYS A 77 -0.88 13.77 -5.25
C CYS A 77 -0.66 14.94 -4.28
N GLY A 78 0.25 15.85 -4.62
CA GLY A 78 0.42 17.12 -3.91
C GLY A 78 -0.75 18.10 -4.15
N PRO A 79 -0.66 19.31 -3.57
CA PRO A 79 -1.58 20.40 -3.89
C PRO A 79 -1.60 20.68 -5.41
N ASN A 80 -2.77 21.02 -5.95
CA ASN A 80 -2.96 21.28 -7.39
C ASN A 80 -2.56 20.11 -8.31
N ASN A 81 -2.77 18.87 -7.86
CA ASN A 81 -2.55 17.68 -8.67
C ASN A 81 -3.47 17.60 -9.91
N ARG A 82 -3.17 16.67 -10.81
CA ARG A 82 -3.90 16.43 -12.06
C ARG A 82 -5.40 16.22 -11.84
N CYS A 83 -5.77 15.53 -10.77
CA CYS A 83 -7.17 15.17 -10.47
C CYS A 83 -8.03 16.40 -10.11
N SER A 84 -7.41 17.44 -9.54
CA SER A 84 -8.11 18.69 -9.20
C SER A 84 -7.99 19.79 -10.27
N THR A 85 -6.99 19.71 -11.17
CA THR A 85 -6.65 20.83 -12.06
C THR A 85 -6.84 20.58 -13.56
N THR A 86 -6.87 19.31 -13.99
CA THR A 86 -6.78 18.96 -15.41
C THR A 86 -8.02 18.18 -15.88
N ALA A 87 -8.54 18.51 -17.07
CA ALA A 87 -9.59 17.72 -17.71
C ALA A 87 -9.05 16.36 -18.20
N PRO A 88 -9.85 15.28 -18.19
CA PRO A 88 -11.27 15.24 -17.84
C PRO A 88 -11.56 15.10 -16.34
N TRP A 89 -10.56 15.10 -15.46
CA TRP A 89 -10.74 14.75 -14.03
C TRP A 89 -11.27 15.91 -13.17
N LYS A 90 -10.86 17.14 -13.49
CA LYS A 90 -11.28 18.35 -12.79
C LYS A 90 -12.81 18.44 -12.68
N GLY A 91 -13.30 18.66 -11.46
CA GLY A 91 -14.72 18.89 -11.16
C GLY A 91 -15.55 17.63 -10.90
N ASN A 92 -14.96 16.42 -10.98
CA ASN A 92 -15.69 15.15 -10.87
C ASN A 92 -15.61 14.50 -9.47
N ASN A 93 -15.38 15.29 -8.41
CA ASN A 93 -15.19 14.79 -7.04
C ASN A 93 -14.17 13.63 -6.96
N LEU A 94 -13.08 13.75 -7.73
CA LEU A 94 -11.99 12.79 -7.77
C LEU A 94 -10.87 13.24 -6.84
N SER A 95 -10.26 12.26 -6.19
CA SER A 95 -9.02 12.41 -5.42
C SER A 95 -7.86 11.76 -6.17
N CYS A 96 -6.64 12.21 -5.87
CA CYS A 96 -5.43 11.53 -6.31
C CYS A 96 -5.11 10.43 -5.31
N ASP A 97 -5.11 9.19 -5.78
CA ASP A 97 -4.63 8.01 -5.05
C ASP A 97 -3.17 7.75 -5.42
N GLU A 98 -2.35 7.37 -4.43
CA GLU A 98 -0.94 7.06 -4.61
C GLU A 98 -0.60 5.64 -4.14
N PHE A 99 0.28 4.97 -4.88
CA PHE A 99 0.81 3.68 -4.47
C PHE A 99 2.29 3.54 -4.84
N PRO A 100 3.18 3.17 -3.88
CA PRO A 100 2.93 2.87 -2.47
C PRO A 100 2.41 4.06 -1.66
N PHE A 101 1.80 3.76 -0.52
CA PHE A 101 1.16 4.75 0.35
C PHE A 101 2.17 5.77 0.88
N ALA A 102 1.77 7.02 1.07
CA ALA A 102 2.65 8.07 1.59
C ALA A 102 3.16 7.82 3.02
N ASN A 103 2.50 6.96 3.79
CA ASN A 103 2.94 6.53 5.12
C ASN A 103 3.87 5.30 5.09
N SER A 104 4.25 4.82 3.90
CA SER A 104 5.19 3.72 3.72
C SER A 104 6.59 4.22 3.34
N ARG A 105 7.63 3.55 3.81
CA ARG A 105 9.03 3.89 3.44
C ARG A 105 9.32 3.61 1.98
N GLU A 106 8.63 2.65 1.37
CA GLU A 106 8.76 2.29 -0.05
C GLU A 106 8.45 3.48 -0.98
N ALA A 107 7.67 4.46 -0.50
CA ALA A 107 7.41 5.71 -1.20
C ALA A 107 8.62 6.68 -1.24
N ASP A 108 9.69 6.47 -0.45
CA ASP A 108 10.89 7.31 -0.50
C ASP A 108 11.70 7.15 -1.80
N ALA A 109 11.54 6.01 -2.48
CA ALA A 109 12.19 5.76 -3.77
C ALA A 109 11.71 6.72 -4.88
N GLY A 110 10.55 7.36 -4.68
CA GLY A 110 9.87 8.12 -5.72
C GLY A 110 9.33 7.20 -6.82
N GLY A 111 8.79 7.82 -7.88
CA GLY A 111 8.26 7.07 -9.00
C GLY A 111 7.02 6.24 -8.66
N GLN A 112 6.25 6.57 -7.61
CA GLN A 112 5.00 5.91 -7.24
C GLN A 112 3.98 6.01 -8.38
N ASN A 113 3.05 5.07 -8.50
CA ASN A 113 1.93 5.25 -9.42
C ASN A 113 0.83 6.07 -8.75
N ASN A 114 0.17 6.91 -9.55
CA ASN A 114 -1.00 7.66 -9.14
C ASN A 114 -2.16 7.48 -10.10
N ARG A 115 -3.37 7.58 -9.56
CA ARG A 115 -4.63 7.48 -10.30
C ARG A 115 -5.63 8.51 -9.76
N CYS A 116 -6.44 9.10 -10.64
CA CYS A 116 -7.59 9.88 -10.18
C CYS A 116 -8.77 8.94 -9.92
N VAL A 117 -9.17 8.80 -8.67
CA VAL A 117 -10.21 7.87 -8.20
C VAL A 117 -11.36 8.64 -7.54
N PRO A 118 -12.57 8.09 -7.41
CA PRO A 118 -13.64 8.72 -6.64
C PRO A 118 -13.18 9.04 -5.22
N ALA A 119 -13.45 10.26 -4.72
CA ALA A 119 -13.00 10.69 -3.40
C ALA A 119 -13.46 9.74 -2.27
N VAL A 120 -14.69 9.21 -2.38
CA VAL A 120 -15.23 8.23 -1.43
C VAL A 120 -14.38 6.96 -1.37
N GLU A 121 -13.91 6.44 -2.50
CA GLU A 121 -13.04 5.26 -2.53
C GLU A 121 -11.67 5.56 -1.90
N ASN A 122 -11.09 6.72 -2.21
CA ASN A 122 -9.82 7.14 -1.63
C ASN A 122 -9.90 7.31 -0.11
N ASN A 123 -11.02 7.88 0.37
CA ASN A 123 -11.30 8.00 1.79
C ASN A 123 -11.47 6.63 2.45
N ARG A 124 -12.12 5.67 1.76
CA ARG A 124 -12.22 4.28 2.23
C ARG A 124 -10.87 3.60 2.40
N GLN A 125 -9.96 3.78 1.44
CA GLN A 125 -8.58 3.29 1.55
C GLN A 125 -7.87 3.88 2.77
N GLY A 126 -7.97 5.21 2.95
CA GLY A 126 -7.38 5.93 4.06
C GLY A 126 -7.94 5.52 5.42
N GLY A 127 -9.26 5.37 5.53
CA GLY A 127 -9.96 4.89 6.72
C GLY A 127 -9.59 3.43 7.06
N THR A 128 -9.58 2.55 6.06
CA THR A 128 -9.14 1.14 6.19
C THR A 128 -7.71 1.04 6.72
N LEU A 129 -6.78 1.76 6.09
CA LEU A 129 -5.37 1.76 6.47
C LEU A 129 -5.16 2.34 7.88
N SER A 130 -5.85 3.44 8.19
CA SER A 130 -5.76 4.10 9.50
C SER A 130 -6.36 3.24 10.62
N ALA A 131 -7.49 2.58 10.39
CA ALA A 131 -8.10 1.66 11.35
C ALA A 131 -7.19 0.45 11.63
N TYR A 132 -6.55 -0.09 10.59
CA TYR A 132 -5.56 -1.16 10.73
C TYR A 132 -4.35 -0.71 11.56
N ILE A 133 -3.73 0.43 11.20
CA ILE A 133 -2.59 1.00 11.91
C ILE A 133 -2.94 1.24 13.38
N ASN A 134 -4.09 1.87 13.64
CA ASN A 134 -4.59 2.08 14.99
C ASN A 134 -4.68 0.73 15.73
N ARG A 135 -5.28 -0.29 15.13
CA ARG A 135 -5.42 -1.61 15.75
C ARG A 135 -4.10 -2.28 16.12
N VAL A 136 -3.09 -2.25 15.24
CA VAL A 136 -1.80 -2.92 15.47
C VAL A 136 -0.83 -2.12 16.34
N THR A 137 -1.08 -0.81 16.48
CA THR A 137 -0.34 0.08 17.38
C THR A 137 -1.01 0.21 18.77
N ALA A 138 -2.34 0.09 18.87
CA ALA A 138 -3.17 0.43 20.05
C ALA A 138 -2.97 -0.40 21.35
N ALA A 139 -1.88 -1.14 21.50
CA ALA A 139 -1.55 -1.77 22.78
C ALA A 139 -0.04 -1.74 23.08
N GLY A 140 0.70 -0.78 22.50
CA GLY A 140 2.16 -0.74 22.58
C GLY A 140 2.83 -1.98 21.95
N VAL A 141 2.06 -2.75 21.17
CA VAL A 141 2.48 -4.04 20.61
C VAL A 141 3.54 -3.82 19.54
N ASN A 142 3.38 -2.76 18.72
CA ASN A 142 4.31 -2.42 17.67
C ASN A 142 4.60 -0.92 17.68
N THR A 143 5.87 -0.58 17.83
CA THR A 143 6.39 0.78 17.66
C THR A 143 6.89 0.93 16.23
N PRO A 144 6.45 1.95 15.47
CA PRO A 144 7.00 2.22 14.14
C PRO A 144 8.53 2.42 14.21
N PRO A 145 9.28 2.03 13.16
CA PRO A 145 8.78 1.37 11.95
C PRO A 145 8.46 -0.11 12.18
N TYR A 146 7.43 -0.61 11.49
CA TYR A 146 7.11 -2.05 11.43
C TYR A 146 6.66 -2.44 10.02
N LEU A 147 6.67 -3.73 9.74
CA LEU A 147 6.22 -4.29 8.47
C LEU A 147 4.75 -4.67 8.55
N TYR A 148 4.06 -4.57 7.42
CA TYR A 148 2.76 -5.19 7.19
C TYR A 148 2.69 -5.65 5.74
N ASP A 149 1.91 -6.67 5.48
CA ASP A 149 1.60 -7.13 4.14
C ASP A 149 0.26 -6.54 3.68
N ILE A 150 0.04 -6.48 2.37
CA ILE A 150 -1.28 -6.19 1.79
C ILE A 150 -1.79 -7.38 0.99
N SER A 151 -3.11 -7.51 0.91
CA SER A 151 -3.82 -8.42 0.02
C SER A 151 -5.17 -7.81 -0.35
N PHE A 152 -5.89 -8.49 -1.24
CA PHE A 152 -7.12 -7.98 -1.84
C PHE A 152 -8.21 -9.04 -1.76
N SER A 153 -9.45 -8.62 -1.55
CA SER A 153 -10.63 -9.48 -1.69
C SER A 153 -11.66 -8.84 -2.62
N ASN A 154 -12.65 -9.63 -3.03
CA ASN A 154 -13.70 -9.21 -3.97
C ASN A 154 -13.12 -8.52 -5.24
N THR A 155 -12.13 -9.17 -5.84
CA THR A 155 -11.30 -8.62 -6.92
C THR A 155 -11.93 -8.81 -8.30
N GLN A 156 -13.09 -9.45 -8.39
CA GLN A 156 -13.76 -9.80 -9.65
C GLN A 156 -14.07 -8.52 -10.45
N GLY A 157 -13.65 -8.48 -11.71
CA GLY A 157 -13.85 -7.33 -12.58
C GLY A 157 -12.92 -6.14 -12.31
N VAL A 158 -11.99 -6.25 -11.35
CA VAL A 158 -10.99 -5.20 -11.08
C VAL A 158 -9.70 -5.48 -11.84
N GLN A 159 -9.40 -4.61 -12.79
CA GLN A 159 -8.25 -4.77 -13.69
C GLN A 159 -6.94 -4.91 -12.89
N TRP A 160 -6.11 -5.86 -13.33
CA TRP A 160 -4.81 -6.21 -12.74
C TRP A 160 -4.85 -6.83 -11.32
N CYS A 161 -6.02 -7.00 -10.69
CA CYS A 161 -6.12 -7.66 -9.37
C CYS A 161 -6.27 -9.17 -9.48
N VAL A 162 -7.19 -9.64 -10.32
CA VAL A 162 -7.30 -11.05 -10.71
C VAL A 162 -7.71 -11.11 -12.15
N ASP A 163 -6.88 -11.77 -12.95
CA ASP A 163 -7.22 -12.45 -14.20
C ASP A 163 -5.91 -12.67 -14.96
N ALA A 164 -5.62 -13.94 -15.23
CA ALA A 164 -4.62 -14.36 -16.19
C ALA A 164 -4.89 -13.87 -17.64
N GLY A 165 -5.96 -13.07 -17.85
CA GLY A 165 -6.32 -12.42 -19.11
C GLY A 165 -5.70 -11.04 -19.34
N ALA A 166 -5.08 -10.41 -18.34
CA ALA A 166 -4.36 -9.13 -18.50
C ALA A 166 -2.85 -9.36 -18.74
N GLY A 167 -2.51 -10.23 -19.70
CA GLY A 167 -1.12 -10.50 -20.11
C GLY A 167 -0.34 -9.26 -20.57
N THR A 168 -0.97 -8.08 -20.58
CA THR A 168 -0.35 -6.81 -20.84
C THR A 168 -0.62 -5.82 -19.71
N CYS A 169 0.45 -5.23 -19.19
CA CYS A 169 0.42 -4.05 -18.33
C CYS A 169 0.14 -2.79 -19.13
N ASP A 170 -0.89 -2.86 -19.99
CA ASP A 170 -1.34 -1.74 -20.80
C ASP A 170 -2.08 -0.77 -19.89
N THR A 171 -1.53 0.43 -19.80
CA THR A 171 -2.03 1.48 -18.93
C THR A 171 -3.22 2.15 -19.58
N ASP A 172 -4.18 2.58 -18.78
CA ASP A 172 -5.26 3.44 -19.27
C ASP A 172 -4.81 4.91 -19.31
N ALA A 173 -5.70 5.81 -19.72
CA ALA A 173 -5.42 7.23 -19.75
C ALA A 173 -5.39 7.90 -18.35
N ASN A 174 -5.66 7.16 -17.27
CA ASN A 174 -5.82 7.68 -15.92
C ASN A 174 -4.72 7.25 -14.94
N LEU A 175 -3.87 6.28 -15.30
CA LEU A 175 -2.73 5.85 -14.52
C LEU A 175 -1.44 6.60 -14.92
N PHE A 176 -0.73 7.17 -13.94
CA PHE A 176 0.49 7.94 -14.15
C PHE A 176 1.60 7.51 -13.18
N ILE A 177 2.85 7.79 -13.55
CA ILE A 177 4.00 7.62 -12.65
C ILE A 177 4.48 8.97 -12.16
N GLY A 178 4.63 9.08 -10.84
CA GLY A 178 5.22 10.20 -10.14
C GLY A 178 6.71 10.38 -10.45
N LYS A 179 7.29 11.49 -10.00
CA LYS A 179 8.70 11.80 -10.25
C LYS A 179 9.63 10.89 -9.44
N THR A 180 10.71 10.43 -10.08
CA THR A 180 11.99 10.20 -9.40
C THR A 180 12.64 11.57 -9.17
N VAL A 181 12.39 12.13 -7.97
CA VAL A 181 13.03 13.32 -7.36
C VAL A 181 13.73 14.29 -8.33
N ALA A 182 12.99 15.27 -8.85
CA ALA A 182 13.58 16.53 -9.34
C ALA A 182 12.61 17.68 -9.02
N GLY A 183 13.15 18.78 -8.50
CA GLY A 183 12.50 19.85 -7.73
C GLY A 183 11.18 20.43 -8.24
N ASN A 184 10.55 21.20 -7.34
CA ASN A 184 9.31 21.98 -7.45
C ASN A 184 8.51 21.82 -8.75
N GLY A 185 7.44 21.01 -8.67
CA GLY A 185 6.30 20.98 -9.60
C GLY A 185 6.64 20.52 -11.02
N GLY A 186 6.44 19.26 -11.37
CA GLY A 186 6.67 18.92 -12.78
C GLY A 186 6.26 17.56 -13.26
N SER A 187 6.58 17.32 -14.53
CA SER A 187 7.18 16.07 -14.98
C SER A 187 6.34 14.80 -14.84
N TRP A 188 5.02 14.81 -14.96
CA TRP A 188 4.25 13.56 -15.01
C TRP A 188 4.58 12.82 -16.31
N SER A 189 4.75 11.50 -16.21
CA SER A 189 4.77 10.65 -17.40
C SER A 189 3.64 9.65 -17.32
N THR A 190 2.92 9.49 -18.43
CA THR A 190 2.14 8.27 -18.63
C THR A 190 3.15 7.11 -18.66
N PRO A 191 2.98 6.05 -17.86
CA PRO A 191 3.85 4.89 -17.91
C PRO A 191 3.91 4.38 -19.35
N PHE A 192 5.09 3.93 -19.79
CA PHE A 192 5.28 3.39 -21.12
C PHE A 192 4.25 2.27 -21.37
N ARG A 193 3.41 2.45 -22.39
CA ARG A 193 2.57 1.36 -22.92
C ARG A 193 3.52 0.29 -23.43
N LYS A 194 3.50 -0.89 -22.81
CA LYS A 194 4.44 -2.01 -23.00
C LYS A 194 5.85 -1.80 -22.47
N ARG A 195 6.14 -2.47 -21.37
CA ARG A 195 7.16 -3.52 -21.38
C ARG A 195 6.54 -4.78 -20.83
N SER A 196 6.97 -5.92 -21.35
CA SER A 196 6.85 -7.24 -20.72
C SER A 196 7.60 -7.23 -19.37
N LEU A 197 7.15 -6.38 -18.44
CA LEU A 197 7.60 -6.39 -17.06
C LEU A 197 7.05 -7.69 -16.51
N GLY A 198 7.94 -8.55 -15.99
CA GLY A 198 7.57 -9.88 -15.52
C GLY A 198 6.34 -9.78 -14.63
N LEU A 199 5.23 -10.38 -15.09
CA LEU A 199 3.97 -10.37 -14.38
C LEU A 199 4.16 -11.16 -13.10
N THR A 200 3.92 -10.52 -11.94
CA THR A 200 4.00 -11.22 -10.66
C THR A 200 2.73 -12.04 -10.47
N THR A 201 2.79 -13.37 -10.55
CA THR A 201 1.57 -14.18 -10.36
C THR A 201 0.94 -13.95 -9.00
N TYR A 202 -0.33 -13.56 -8.98
CA TYR A 202 -1.11 -13.55 -7.74
C TYR A 202 -1.35 -14.96 -7.24
N ASN A 203 -1.35 -15.09 -5.92
CA ASN A 203 -1.67 -16.30 -5.21
C ASN A 203 -3.09 -16.15 -4.63
N GLN A 204 -3.89 -17.22 -4.69
CA GLN A 204 -5.25 -17.23 -4.15
C GLN A 204 -5.31 -18.07 -2.88
N TYR A 205 -6.07 -17.59 -1.91
CA TYR A 205 -6.25 -18.23 -0.61
C TYR A 205 -7.71 -18.20 -0.18
N LEU A 206 -8.13 -19.22 0.56
CA LEU A 206 -9.38 -19.20 1.30
C LEU A 206 -9.09 -18.80 2.74
N SER A 207 -9.84 -17.85 3.30
CA SER A 207 -9.76 -17.50 4.71
C SER A 207 -10.56 -18.46 5.59
N GLN A 208 -10.41 -18.40 6.92
CA GLN A 208 -11.23 -19.22 7.84
C GLN A 208 -12.71 -18.85 7.74
N ARG A 209 -13.00 -17.60 7.41
CA ARG A 209 -14.36 -17.08 7.20
C ARG A 209 -14.94 -17.41 5.83
N GLY A 210 -14.19 -18.10 4.97
CA GLY A 210 -14.64 -18.51 3.63
C GLY A 210 -14.51 -17.42 2.57
N GLU A 211 -13.72 -16.38 2.81
CA GLU A 211 -13.46 -15.32 1.83
C GLU A 211 -12.27 -15.69 0.94
N VAL A 212 -12.36 -15.38 -0.36
CA VAL A 212 -11.25 -15.55 -1.29
C VAL A 212 -10.33 -14.34 -1.22
N ILE A 213 -9.06 -14.58 -0.92
CA ILE A 213 -8.02 -13.57 -0.76
C ILE A 213 -6.99 -13.71 -1.88
N THR A 214 -6.82 -12.63 -2.62
CA THR A 214 -5.79 -12.46 -3.65
C THR A 214 -4.57 -11.78 -3.03
N SER A 215 -3.41 -12.42 -3.10
CA SER A 215 -2.17 -11.88 -2.53
C SER A 215 -1.04 -11.79 -3.57
N PRO A 216 -0.25 -10.71 -3.57
CA PRO A 216 0.94 -10.60 -4.41
C PRO A 216 2.03 -11.61 -4.09
N GLY A 217 2.07 -12.07 -2.83
CA GLY A 217 3.09 -12.97 -2.34
C GLY A 217 2.49 -14.21 -1.71
N LYS A 218 3.35 -15.17 -1.39
CA LYS A 218 2.92 -16.40 -0.75
C LYS A 218 2.49 -16.14 0.70
N MET A 219 1.45 -16.84 1.12
CA MET A 219 0.97 -16.95 2.49
C MET A 219 0.87 -18.44 2.86
N SER A 220 0.91 -18.71 4.17
CA SER A 220 0.75 -20.03 4.77
C SER A 220 -0.54 -20.11 5.56
N ALA A 221 -1.05 -21.31 5.79
CA ALA A 221 -2.18 -21.49 6.71
C ALA A 221 -1.82 -20.96 8.11
N GLY A 222 -2.74 -20.21 8.72
CA GLY A 222 -2.53 -19.53 9.99
C GLY A 222 -1.90 -18.12 9.87
N ASP A 223 -1.50 -17.67 8.68
CA ASP A 223 -1.07 -16.28 8.48
C ASP A 223 -2.25 -15.34 8.79
N LYS A 224 -1.99 -14.32 9.60
CA LYS A 224 -3.01 -13.36 10.05
C LYS A 224 -3.48 -12.44 8.94
N LEU A 225 -4.79 -12.31 8.82
CA LEU A 225 -5.49 -11.40 7.94
C LEU A 225 -6.28 -10.38 8.77
N TYR A 226 -6.35 -9.15 8.30
CA TYR A 226 -7.14 -8.09 8.91
C TYR A 226 -8.05 -7.46 7.88
N HIS A 227 -9.35 -7.48 8.17
CA HIS A 227 -10.37 -6.87 7.33
C HIS A 227 -10.94 -5.65 8.04
N ALA A 228 -10.92 -4.48 7.39
CA ALA A 228 -11.64 -3.32 7.88
C ALA A 228 -13.06 -3.35 7.31
N LYS A 229 -14.07 -3.36 8.18
CA LYS A 229 -15.49 -3.36 7.78
C LYS A 229 -16.21 -2.17 8.35
N ILE A 230 -17.09 -1.59 7.54
CA ILE A 230 -18.05 -0.58 7.96
C ILE A 230 -19.38 -1.28 8.19
N ASP A 231 -20.12 -0.86 9.22
CA ASP A 231 -21.50 -1.30 9.40
C ASP A 231 -22.32 -0.99 8.12
N PRO A 232 -23.01 -1.98 7.52
CA PRO A 232 -23.70 -1.79 6.25
C PRO A 232 -24.82 -0.74 6.29
N VAL A 233 -25.48 -0.55 7.44
CA VAL A 233 -26.53 0.46 7.60
C VAL A 233 -25.90 1.84 7.58
N ASN A 234 -24.87 2.06 8.39
CA ASN A 234 -24.15 3.33 8.43
C ASN A 234 -23.48 3.65 7.09
N GLU A 235 -22.90 2.65 6.42
CA GLU A 235 -22.32 2.80 5.08
C GLU A 235 -23.38 3.26 4.07
N THR A 236 -24.57 2.64 4.10
CA THR A 236 -25.68 3.00 3.21
C THR A 236 -26.17 4.41 3.46
N GLU A 237 -26.35 4.78 4.73
CA GLU A 237 -26.76 6.14 5.13
C GLU A 237 -25.74 7.19 4.68
N ALA A 238 -24.45 6.93 4.89
CA ALA A 238 -23.38 7.83 4.47
C ALA A 238 -23.34 8.01 2.94
N LEU A 239 -23.56 6.94 2.16
CA LEU A 239 -23.61 7.02 0.70
C LEU A 239 -24.81 7.84 0.20
N GLN A 240 -25.94 7.76 0.89
CA GLN A 240 -27.16 8.51 0.56
C GLN A 240 -27.09 9.98 0.98
N ASN A 241 -26.11 10.37 1.80
CA ASN A 241 -25.93 11.74 2.24
C ASN A 241 -25.63 12.66 1.04
N PRO A 242 -26.46 13.69 0.78
CA PRO A 242 -26.24 14.64 -0.31
C PRO A 242 -25.05 15.58 -0.05
N ASP A 243 -24.68 15.77 1.22
CA ASP A 243 -23.48 16.53 1.60
C ASP A 243 -22.22 15.67 1.34
N ILE A 244 -21.49 16.06 0.30
CA ILE A 244 -20.29 15.38 -0.15
C ILE A 244 -19.19 15.43 0.92
N ASP A 245 -19.08 16.53 1.66
CA ASP A 245 -18.05 16.70 2.67
C ASP A 245 -18.34 15.83 3.89
N ALA A 246 -19.61 15.79 4.33
CA ALA A 246 -20.04 14.88 5.39
C ALA A 246 -19.84 13.41 5.01
N ARG A 247 -20.21 13.03 3.78
CA ARG A 247 -19.97 11.68 3.26
C ARG A 247 -18.48 11.33 3.23
N ASN A 248 -17.65 12.23 2.71
CA ASN A 248 -16.21 12.02 2.64
C ASN A 248 -15.58 11.91 4.04
N ALA A 249 -16.01 12.74 4.99
CA ALA A 249 -15.55 12.70 6.37
C ALA A 249 -15.89 11.37 7.05
N PHE A 250 -17.10 10.83 6.83
CA PHE A 250 -17.49 9.53 7.36
C PHE A 250 -16.55 8.41 6.90
N PHE A 251 -16.25 8.33 5.61
CA PHE A 251 -15.37 7.28 5.08
C PHE A 251 -13.89 7.48 5.45
N ALA A 252 -13.47 8.70 5.74
CA ALA A 252 -12.09 8.99 6.16
C ALA A 252 -11.84 8.70 7.65
N ASP A 253 -12.89 8.63 8.47
CA ASP A 253 -12.75 8.42 9.91
C ASP A 253 -12.52 6.93 10.27
N PRO A 254 -11.35 6.56 10.82
CA PRO A 254 -11.05 5.19 11.19
C PRO A 254 -11.98 4.63 12.28
N ALA A 255 -12.67 5.47 13.06
CA ALA A 255 -13.60 5.01 14.09
C ALA A 255 -14.86 4.35 13.51
N ASN A 256 -15.15 4.59 12.23
CA ASN A 256 -16.26 3.95 11.52
C ASN A 256 -15.93 2.55 10.99
N TYR A 257 -14.70 2.06 11.23
CA TYR A 257 -14.23 0.76 10.79
C TYR A 257 -14.02 -0.18 11.98
N GLU A 258 -14.62 -1.35 11.89
CA GLU A 258 -14.29 -2.49 12.74
C GLU A 258 -13.17 -3.31 12.07
N ILE A 259 -12.09 -3.59 12.82
CA ILE A 259 -11.05 -4.52 12.37
C ILE A 259 -11.40 -5.93 12.81
N ILE A 260 -11.65 -6.79 11.84
CA ILE A 260 -11.91 -8.21 12.04
C ILE A 260 -10.62 -8.98 11.75
N GLU A 261 -10.12 -9.70 12.76
CA GLU A 261 -9.03 -10.66 12.59
C GLU A 261 -9.57 -11.95 11.95
N ASP A 262 -8.83 -12.45 10.97
CA ASP A 262 -9.06 -13.71 10.27
C ASP A 262 -7.69 -14.37 10.02
N GLU A 263 -7.69 -15.57 9.46
CA GLU A 263 -6.49 -16.29 9.11
C GLU A 263 -6.63 -16.96 7.74
N VAL A 264 -5.51 -17.13 7.07
CA VAL A 264 -5.45 -17.99 5.89
C VAL A 264 -5.76 -19.42 6.31
N LYS A 265 -6.78 -20.03 5.69
CA LYS A 265 -7.12 -21.44 5.89
C LYS A 265 -6.23 -22.33 5.03
N ARG A 266 -6.14 -22.01 3.73
CA ARG A 266 -5.32 -22.73 2.75
C ARG A 266 -5.18 -21.94 1.45
N ALA A 267 -4.20 -22.32 0.64
CA ALA A 267 -4.17 -21.93 -0.77
C ALA A 267 -5.32 -22.58 -1.56
N VAL A 268 -5.80 -21.88 -2.58
CA VAL A 268 -6.79 -22.38 -3.55
C VAL A 268 -6.25 -22.18 -4.97
N THR A 269 -6.71 -22.98 -5.92
CA THR A 269 -6.37 -22.76 -7.34
C THR A 269 -7.13 -21.54 -7.87
N GLN A 270 -6.70 -20.97 -8.99
CA GLN A 270 -7.45 -19.88 -9.64
C GLN A 270 -8.86 -20.33 -10.08
N GLU A 271 -8.99 -21.57 -10.55
CA GLU A 271 -10.29 -22.16 -10.91
C GLU A 271 -11.20 -22.31 -9.68
N GLU A 272 -10.66 -22.81 -8.58
CA GLU A 272 -11.41 -22.92 -7.33
C GLU A 272 -11.81 -21.55 -6.78
N ALA A 273 -10.89 -20.57 -6.83
CA ALA A 273 -11.17 -19.20 -6.45
C ALA A 273 -12.33 -18.60 -7.26
N ALA A 274 -12.39 -18.87 -8.57
CA ALA A 274 -13.46 -18.40 -9.44
C ALA A 274 -14.82 -19.05 -9.14
N ILE A 275 -14.86 -20.26 -8.56
CA ILE A 275 -16.08 -20.95 -8.16
C ILE A 275 -16.59 -20.44 -6.79
N LEU A 276 -15.67 -20.07 -5.91
CA LEU A 276 -15.97 -19.59 -4.55
C LEU A 276 -16.31 -18.10 -4.48
N ALA A 277 -15.90 -17.35 -5.50
CA ALA A 277 -16.14 -15.92 -5.71
C ALA A 277 -17.59 -15.61 -6.12
#